data_AF-G2WGG7-F1
#
_entry.id   AF-G2WGG7-F1
#
_cell.length_a   1.000
_cell.length_b   1.000
_cell.length_c   1.000
_cell.angle_alpha   90.00
_cell.angle_beta   90.00
_cell.angle_gamma   90.00
#
_symmetry.space_group_name_H-M   'P 1'
#
loop_
_entity.id
_entity.type
_entity.pdbx_description
1 polymer ?
#
loop_
_entity_poly.entity_id
_entity_poly.type
_entity_poly.pdbx_seq_one_letter_code
_entity_poly.pdbx_strand_id
1 'polypeptide(L)'
;MLMPKSVALLRIRYTLEAALARGFTTVRDCGGAEGFLKAEIRQGSLNGPRLITCGHAISQTGGHGDLRSGALPASAFDSCSCHFG
;
A
#
# COMPACT_ATOMS: atom_id res chain seq x y z
N MET A 1 -11.03 -0.16 11.87
CA MET A 1 -10.61 1.19 12.30
C MET A 1 -9.76 1.78 11.20
N LEU A 2 -10.25 2.80 10.48
CA LEU A 2 -9.46 3.44 9.42
C LEU A 2 -8.34 4.26 10.07
N MET A 3 -7.09 3.94 9.80
CA MET A 3 -5.97 4.79 10.22
C MET A 3 -5.98 6.10 9.42
N PRO A 4 -5.83 7.27 10.07
CA PRO A 4 -5.59 8.51 9.34
C PRO A 4 -4.32 8.41 8.49
N LYS A 5 -4.36 8.91 7.26
CA LYS A 5 -3.22 8.91 6.32
C LYS A 5 -1.97 9.55 6.92
N SER A 6 -2.13 10.62 7.71
CA SER A 6 -1.02 11.29 8.41
C SER A 6 -0.24 10.34 9.33
N VAL A 7 -0.94 9.47 10.06
CA VAL A 7 -0.29 8.51 10.96
C VAL A 7 0.37 7.38 10.17
N ALA A 8 -0.21 6.98 9.04
CA ALA A 8 0.41 5.99 8.14
C ALA A 8 1.75 6.50 7.57
N LEU A 9 1.81 7.76 7.13
CA LEU A 9 3.04 8.37 6.63
C LEU A 9 4.17 8.38 7.66
N LEU A 10 3.87 8.71 8.92
CA LEU A 10 4.85 8.66 10.01
C LEU A 10 5.39 7.24 10.23
N ARG A 11 4.54 6.21 10.12
CA ARG A 11 4.97 4.81 10.24
C ARG A 11 5.82 4.36 9.06
N ILE A 12 5.47 4.77 7.84
CA ILE A 12 6.23 4.41 6.63
C ILE A 12 7.68 4.88 6.77
N ARG A 13 7.87 6.14 7.19
CA ARG A 13 9.19 6.69 7.52
C ARG A 13 9.92 5.78 8.50
N TYR A 14 9.33 5.51 9.66
CA TYR A 14 9.94 4.61 10.66
C TYR A 14 10.35 3.25 10.08
N THR A 15 9.46 2.59 9.34
CA THR A 15 9.71 1.28 8.74
C THR A 15 10.86 1.29 7.72
N LEU A 16 10.96 2.34 6.90
CA LEU A 16 11.99 2.44 5.86
C LEU A 16 13.40 2.63 6.44
N GLU A 17 13.59 3.51 7.44
CA GLU A 17 14.91 3.59 8.08
C GLU A 17 15.24 2.32 8.85
N ALA A 18 14.26 1.71 9.50
CA ALA A 18 14.50 0.46 10.22
C ALA A 18 14.95 -0.64 9.24
N ALA A 19 14.40 -0.69 8.02
CA ALA A 19 14.87 -1.58 6.98
C ALA A 19 16.32 -1.28 6.57
N LEU A 20 16.65 0.00 6.35
CA LEU A 20 18.01 0.41 6.01
C LEU A 20 19.01 0.10 7.14
N ALA A 21 18.65 0.36 8.39
CA ALA A 21 19.46 0.08 9.58
C ALA A 21 19.72 -1.43 9.76
N ARG A 22 18.83 -2.30 9.24
CA ARG A 22 19.03 -3.75 9.19
C ARG A 22 19.86 -4.20 7.97
N GLY A 23 20.33 -3.29 7.13
CA GLY A 23 21.17 -3.58 5.96
C GLY A 23 20.41 -3.85 4.66
N PHE A 24 19.07 -3.73 4.64
CA PHE A 24 18.33 -3.81 3.39
C PHE A 24 18.56 -2.52 2.60
N THR A 25 19.17 -2.63 1.42
CA THR A 25 19.48 -1.47 0.56
C THR A 25 18.48 -1.27 -0.57
N THR A 26 17.65 -2.28 -0.86
CA THR A 26 16.54 -2.21 -1.82
C THR A 26 15.34 -2.99 -1.28
N VAL A 27 14.14 -2.42 -1.42
CA VAL A 27 12.86 -3.04 -1.05
C VAL A 27 11.88 -2.94 -2.21
N ARG A 28 11.13 -4.02 -2.45
CA ARG A 28 9.99 -4.02 -3.38
C ARG A 28 8.70 -4.00 -2.57
N ASP A 29 7.93 -2.93 -2.72
CA ASP A 29 6.56 -2.87 -2.25
C ASP A 29 5.66 -3.76 -3.14
N CYS A 30 4.73 -4.46 -2.49
CA CYS A 30 3.84 -5.44 -3.11
C CYS A 30 2.35 -5.03 -3.05
N GLY A 31 2.07 -3.81 -2.59
CA GLY A 31 0.71 -3.27 -2.59
C GLY A 31 0.55 -2.22 -1.50
N GLY A 32 0.60 -0.94 -1.89
CA GLY A 32 0.21 0.18 -1.03
C GLY A 32 1.16 1.37 -1.09
N ALA A 33 2.45 1.18 -1.31
CA ALA A 33 3.39 2.30 -1.30
C ALA A 33 3.19 3.19 -2.55
N GLU A 34 2.87 4.45 -2.33
CA GLU A 34 2.67 5.39 -3.42
C GLU A 34 4.00 5.81 -4.08
N GLY A 35 3.93 6.23 -5.35
CA GLY A 35 5.09 6.64 -6.12
C GLY A 35 5.87 7.83 -5.54
N PHE A 36 5.23 8.71 -4.76
CA PHE A 36 5.91 9.84 -4.13
C PHE A 36 6.98 9.37 -3.13
N LEU A 37 6.78 8.25 -2.42
CA LEU A 37 7.77 7.72 -1.47
C LEU A 37 9.10 7.42 -2.15
N LYS A 38 9.05 6.83 -3.35
CA LYS A 38 10.25 6.57 -4.17
C LYS A 38 10.94 7.88 -4.59
N ALA A 39 10.17 8.92 -4.92
CA ALA A 39 10.71 10.22 -5.32
C ALA A 39 11.40 10.91 -4.13
N GLU A 40 10.78 10.93 -2.96
CA GLU A 40 11.32 11.53 -1.73
C GLU A 40 12.58 10.81 -1.25
N ILE A 41 12.64 9.47 -1.34
CA ILE A 41 13.88 8.72 -1.03
C ILE A 41 15.01 9.13 -1.97
N ARG A 42 14.72 9.31 -3.27
CA ARG A 42 15.73 9.74 -4.25
C ARG A 42 16.18 11.19 -4.02
N GLN A 43 15.29 12.05 -3.56
CA GLN A 43 15.60 13.45 -3.23
C GLN A 43 16.33 13.59 -1.89
N GLY A 44 16.26 12.57 -1.02
CA GLY A 44 16.93 12.55 0.29
C GLY A 44 16.10 13.15 1.42
N SER A 45 14.88 13.61 1.16
CA SER A 45 13.92 14.06 2.19
C SER A 45 13.40 12.90 3.06
N LEU A 46 13.44 11.67 2.52
CA LEU A 46 13.10 10.44 3.23
C LEU A 46 14.30 9.49 3.23
N ASN A 47 14.79 9.11 4.41
CA ASN A 47 15.87 8.13 4.50
C ASN A 47 15.33 6.69 4.44
N GLY A 48 15.91 5.85 3.60
CA GLY A 48 15.46 4.47 3.40
C GLY A 48 16.14 3.76 2.23
N PRO A 49 15.86 2.46 2.04
CA PRO A 49 16.35 1.69 0.91
C PRO A 49 15.79 2.21 -0.42
N ARG A 50 16.47 1.88 -1.53
CA ARG A 50 15.89 2.04 -2.87
C ARG A 50 14.53 1.34 -2.93
N LEU A 51 13.49 2.09 -3.29
CA LEU A 51 12.12 1.56 -3.33
C LEU A 51 11.69 1.23 -4.76
N ILE A 52 11.20 0.01 -4.96
CA ILE A 52 10.50 -0.44 -6.17
C ILE A 52 9.02 -0.58 -5.79
N THR A 53 8.15 0.25 -6.35
CA THR A 53 6.72 0.28 -6.01
C THR A 53 5.87 -0.39 -7.09
N CYS A 54 4.81 -1.10 -6.67
CA CYS A 54 3.76 -1.56 -7.59
C CYS A 54 2.49 -0.70 -7.52
N GLY A 55 2.40 0.21 -6.55
CA GLY A 55 1.18 0.98 -6.30
C GLY A 55 0.12 0.09 -5.67
N HIS A 56 -1.10 0.12 -6.22
CA HIS A 56 -2.19 -0.71 -5.71
C HIS A 56 -2.06 -2.15 -6.20
N ALA A 57 -2.24 -3.11 -5.30
CA ALA A 57 -2.31 -4.52 -5.67
C ALA A 57 -3.54 -4.77 -6.57
N ILE A 58 -3.38 -5.64 -7.57
CA ILE A 58 -4.47 -6.08 -8.43
C ILE A 58 -5.03 -7.38 -7.87
N SER A 59 -6.36 -7.45 -7.69
CA SER A 59 -7.05 -8.65 -7.24
C SER A 59 -8.35 -8.85 -8.01
N GLN A 60 -8.70 -10.12 -8.25
CA GLN A 60 -10.00 -10.48 -8.81
C GLN A 60 -11.13 -10.29 -7.79
N THR A 61 -12.37 -10.27 -8.26
CA THR A 61 -13.57 -10.37 -7.41
C THR A 61 -13.52 -11.62 -6.54
N GLY A 62 -13.71 -11.46 -5.23
CA GLY A 62 -13.57 -12.51 -4.23
C GLY A 62 -12.13 -12.94 -3.92
N GLY A 63 -11.14 -12.22 -4.48
CA GLY A 63 -9.71 -12.49 -4.28
C GLY A 63 -9.15 -11.89 -2.99
N HIS A 64 -7.85 -12.08 -2.76
CA HIS A 64 -7.17 -11.63 -1.52
C HIS A 64 -7.19 -10.11 -1.29
N GLY A 65 -7.32 -9.30 -2.34
CA GLY A 65 -7.45 -7.84 -2.26
C GLY A 65 -8.89 -7.34 -2.26
N ASP A 66 -9.88 -8.24 -2.30
CA ASP A 66 -11.28 -7.88 -2.20
C ASP A 66 -11.66 -7.66 -0.73
N LEU A 67 -11.77 -6.40 -0.32
CA LEU A 67 -12.03 -6.01 1.07
C LEU A 67 -13.52 -5.84 1.37
N ARG A 68 -14.41 -6.25 0.45
CA ARG A 68 -15.85 -6.21 0.68
C ARG A 68 -16.23 -7.17 1.82
N SER A 69 -17.31 -6.86 2.53
CA SER A 69 -17.84 -7.74 3.58
C SER A 69 -18.25 -9.10 2.99
N GLY A 70 -18.04 -10.20 3.72
CA GLY A 70 -18.49 -11.53 3.30
C GLY A 70 -20.02 -11.68 3.28
N ALA A 71 -20.75 -10.78 3.95
CA ALA A 71 -22.22 -10.78 4.02
C ALA A 71 -22.84 -9.85 2.96
N LEU A 72 -22.40 -9.93 1.71
CA LEU A 72 -22.99 -9.18 0.62
C LEU A 72 -24.20 -9.93 0.03
N PRO A 73 -25.32 -9.23 -0.28
CA PRO A 73 -26.43 -9.85 -1.01
C PRO A 73 -25.97 -10.28 -2.41
N ALA A 74 -26.61 -11.30 -3.00
CA ALA A 74 -26.29 -11.79 -4.34
C ALA A 74 -26.23 -10.68 -5.40
N SER A 75 -27.12 -9.68 -5.29
CA SER A 75 -27.16 -8.51 -6.18
C SER A 75 -25.90 -7.62 -6.12
N ALA A 76 -25.07 -7.73 -5.09
CA ALA A 76 -23.80 -7.03 -5.00
C ALA A 76 -22.71 -7.61 -5.93
N PHE A 77 -22.97 -8.78 -6.55
CA PHE A 77 -22.11 -9.40 -7.55
C PHE A 77 -22.65 -9.25 -8.98
N ASP A 78 -23.91 -8.82 -9.13
CA ASP A 78 -24.56 -8.59 -10.44
C ASP A 78 -24.11 -7.28 -11.10
N SER A 79 -23.45 -6.39 -10.35
CA SER A 79 -22.84 -5.18 -10.90
C SER A 79 -21.33 -5.34 -10.99
N CYS A 80 -20.78 -5.23 -12.21
CA CYS A 80 -19.35 -4.98 -12.44
C CYS A 80 -18.89 -3.59 -11.96
N SER A 81 -19.65 -2.93 -11.08
CA SER A 81 -19.23 -1.69 -10.44
C SER A 81 -18.50 -2.05 -9.15
N CYS A 82 -17.19 -2.23 -9.23
CA CYS A 82 -16.28 -2.37 -8.09
C CYS A 82 -16.17 -1.08 -7.23
N HIS A 83 -17.22 -0.25 -7.19
CA HIS A 83 -17.21 1.10 -6.64
C HIS A 83 -18.14 1.27 -5.43
N PHE A 84 -18.38 0.22 -4.65
CA PHE A 84 -18.87 0.40 -3.28
C PHE A 84 -17.69 0.69 -2.36
N GLY A 85 -17.23 1.94 -2.45
CA GLY A 85 -16.42 2.59 -1.41
C GLY A 85 -17.30 3.02 -0.24
#